data_AF-A0A6C0BXU4-F1
#
_entry.id   AF-A0A6C0BXU4-F1
#
_cell.length_a   1.000
_cell.length_b   1.000
_cell.length_c   1.000
_cell.angle_alpha   90.00
_cell.angle_beta   90.00
_cell.angle_gamma   90.00
#
_symmetry.space_group_name_H-M   'P 1'
#
loop_
_entity.id
_entity.type
_entity.pdbx_description
1 polymer ?
#
loop_
_entity_poly.entity_id
_entity_poly.type
_entity_poly.pdbx_seq_one_letter_code
_entity_poly.pdbx_strand_id
1 'polypeptide(L)'
;MVKSKKNKLQQNVIKLLKIKKEKIINKTKKFSKKLNKTIKNTSAFKNCENFCKNDYMVERKKQGKKNSKKYNIPYNPSKEDNKFTYDTCKKTFCNEKCEGYDLLGKNFELELKKNLNNGFKNTYSKKQIEMLKKKGALSGCVDVTGIYNVFHK
;
A
#
# COMPACT_ATOMS: atom_id res chain seq x y z
N MET A 1 38.24 14.89 -14.77
CA MET A 1 37.09 15.71 -14.27
C MET A 1 35.69 15.07 -14.41
N VAL A 2 35.50 13.95 -15.12
CA VAL A 2 34.16 13.34 -15.37
C VAL A 2 33.58 12.59 -14.14
N LYS A 3 34.43 11.97 -13.30
CA LYS A 3 34.01 11.21 -12.09
C LYS A 3 33.32 12.08 -11.02
N SER A 4 33.75 13.33 -10.84
CA SER A 4 33.19 14.24 -9.82
C SER A 4 31.76 14.71 -10.15
N LYS A 5 31.45 15.00 -11.42
CA LYS A 5 30.09 15.37 -11.86
C LYS A 5 29.09 14.21 -11.75
N LYS A 6 29.51 12.97 -12.05
CA LYS A 6 28.68 11.75 -11.89
C LYS A 6 28.30 11.50 -10.42
N ASN A 7 29.23 11.67 -9.49
CA ASN A 7 28.95 11.54 -8.05
C ASN A 7 27.97 12.61 -7.54
N LYS A 8 28.11 13.87 -8.00
CA LYS A 8 27.21 14.96 -7.59
C LYS A 8 25.79 14.77 -8.12
N LEU A 9 25.64 14.27 -9.35
CA LEU A 9 24.34 13.94 -9.93
C LEU A 9 23.67 12.78 -9.17
N GLN A 10 24.41 11.71 -8.86
CA GLN A 10 23.90 10.58 -8.08
C GLN A 10 23.43 11.01 -6.69
N GLN A 11 24.19 11.84 -5.98
CA GLN A 11 23.80 12.38 -4.68
C GLN A 11 22.51 13.22 -4.75
N ASN A 12 22.36 14.05 -5.78
CA ASN A 12 21.15 14.84 -5.99
C ASN A 12 19.92 13.98 -6.27
N VAL A 13 20.06 12.91 -7.08
CA VAL A 13 18.98 11.94 -7.33
C VAL A 13 18.58 11.22 -6.04
N ILE A 14 19.54 10.76 -5.24
CA ILE A 14 19.27 10.12 -3.95
C ILE A 14 18.52 11.07 -3.00
N LYS A 15 18.92 12.34 -2.95
CA LYS A 15 18.26 13.37 -2.13
C LYS A 15 16.82 13.60 -2.58
N LEU A 16 16.57 13.70 -3.89
CA LEU A 16 15.23 13.83 -4.46
C LEU A 16 14.34 12.61 -4.16
N LEU A 17 14.88 11.40 -4.24
CA LEU A 17 14.16 10.17 -3.90
C LEU A 17 13.76 10.12 -2.42
N LYS A 18 14.65 10.54 -1.51
CA LYS A 18 14.33 10.65 -0.08
C LYS A 18 13.18 11.63 0.17
N ILE A 19 13.24 12.83 -0.41
CA ILE A 19 12.17 13.84 -0.27
C ILE A 19 10.83 13.32 -0.81
N LYS A 20 10.83 12.64 -1.97
CA LYS A 20 9.61 12.03 -2.52
C LYS A 20 9.03 10.96 -1.59
N LYS A 21 9.89 10.10 -1.03
CA LYS A 21 9.48 9.05 -0.07
C LYS A 21 8.82 9.66 1.17
N GLU A 22 9.42 10.70 1.76
CA GLU A 22 8.85 11.38 2.93
C GLU A 22 7.49 12.03 2.65
N LYS A 23 7.33 12.69 1.49
CA LYS A 23 6.04 13.25 1.06
C LYS A 23 4.96 12.17 0.97
N ILE A 24 5.28 11.01 0.39
CA ILE A 24 4.37 9.86 0.28
C ILE A 24 3.99 9.31 1.65
N ILE A 25 4.96 9.14 2.55
CA ILE A 25 4.72 8.67 3.93
C ILE A 25 3.77 9.63 4.66
N ASN A 26 4.02 10.94 4.57
CA ASN A 26 3.20 11.95 5.25
C ASN A 26 1.77 12.01 4.71
N LYS A 27 1.58 11.92 3.38
CA LYS A 27 0.24 11.81 2.77
C LYS A 27 -0.50 10.57 3.25
N THR A 28 0.17 9.42 3.31
CA THR A 28 -0.42 8.15 3.74
C THR A 28 -0.84 8.19 5.21
N LYS A 29 0.01 8.73 6.09
CA LYS A 29 -0.31 8.95 7.51
C LYS A 29 -1.52 9.88 7.69
N LYS A 30 -1.58 10.99 6.96
CA LYS A 30 -2.72 11.94 7.01
C LYS A 30 -4.02 11.25 6.58
N PHE A 31 -3.97 10.45 5.53
CA PHE A 31 -5.12 9.70 5.05
C PHE A 31 -5.63 8.69 6.09
N SER A 32 -4.75 7.84 6.62
CA SER A 32 -5.11 6.85 7.65
C SER A 32 -5.77 7.51 8.87
N LYS A 33 -5.22 8.66 9.33
CA LYS A 33 -5.86 9.45 10.40
C LYS A 33 -7.27 9.94 10.04
N LYS A 34 -7.49 10.39 8.80
CA LYS A 34 -8.82 10.83 8.34
C LYS A 34 -9.80 9.66 8.24
N LEU A 35 -9.38 8.56 7.63
CA LEU A 35 -10.17 7.32 7.50
C LEU A 35 -10.64 6.82 8.88
N ASN A 36 -9.73 6.80 9.86
CA ASN A 36 -10.04 6.40 11.24
C ASN A 36 -11.00 7.34 11.95
N LYS A 37 -11.14 8.60 11.51
CA LYS A 37 -12.13 9.52 12.06
C LYS A 37 -13.50 9.34 11.41
N THR A 38 -13.53 9.10 10.09
CA THR A 38 -14.77 9.10 9.31
C THR A 38 -15.54 7.77 9.36
N ILE A 39 -14.87 6.62 9.44
CA ILE A 39 -15.50 5.28 9.34
C ILE A 39 -15.47 4.54 10.69
N LYS A 40 -15.18 5.26 11.78
CA LYS A 40 -14.99 4.63 13.09
C LYS A 40 -16.26 3.87 13.51
N ASN A 41 -16.10 2.57 13.79
CA ASN A 41 -17.06 1.67 14.46
C ASN A 41 -18.02 0.80 13.62
N THR A 42 -17.92 0.74 12.28
CA THR A 42 -18.70 -0.27 11.55
C THR A 42 -18.08 -1.67 11.70
N SER A 43 -18.94 -2.71 11.73
CA SER A 43 -18.48 -4.12 11.75
C SER A 43 -17.58 -4.43 10.54
N ALA A 44 -17.96 -3.92 9.37
CA ALA A 44 -17.19 -4.03 8.14
C ALA A 44 -15.77 -3.43 8.28
N PHE A 45 -15.63 -2.25 8.90
CA PHE A 45 -14.32 -1.64 9.11
C PHE A 45 -13.44 -2.44 10.08
N LYS A 46 -14.02 -2.97 11.16
CA LYS A 46 -13.30 -3.85 12.10
C LYS A 46 -12.79 -5.12 11.42
N ASN A 47 -13.59 -5.72 10.55
CA ASN A 47 -13.18 -6.88 9.75
C ASN A 47 -12.01 -6.53 8.82
N CYS A 48 -12.04 -5.35 8.20
CA CYS A 48 -10.93 -4.89 7.37
C CYS A 48 -9.65 -4.56 8.16
N GLU A 49 -9.78 -4.00 9.37
CA GLU A 49 -8.61 -3.81 10.24
C GLU A 49 -7.99 -5.15 10.65
N ASN A 50 -8.84 -6.14 10.95
CA ASN A 50 -8.41 -7.49 11.27
C ASN A 50 -7.68 -8.13 10.07
N PHE A 51 -8.24 -8.02 8.87
CA PHE A 51 -7.60 -8.38 7.61
C PHE A 51 -6.21 -7.75 7.49
N CYS A 52 -6.11 -6.42 7.64
CA CYS A 52 -4.84 -5.74 7.49
C CYS A 52 -3.81 -6.19 8.54
N LYS A 53 -4.23 -6.38 9.80
CA LYS A 53 -3.33 -6.70 10.90
C LYS A 53 -2.86 -8.15 10.89
N ASN A 54 -3.77 -9.09 10.65
CA ASN A 54 -3.54 -10.51 10.91
C ASN A 54 -3.32 -11.33 9.64
N ASP A 55 -3.72 -10.82 8.48
CA ASP A 55 -3.56 -11.52 7.19
C ASP A 55 -2.53 -10.77 6.32
N TYR A 56 -2.83 -9.54 5.91
CA TYR A 56 -1.96 -8.78 5.01
C TYR A 56 -0.54 -8.56 5.56
N MET A 57 -0.42 -8.06 6.80
CA MET A 57 0.89 -7.80 7.42
C MET A 57 1.72 -9.07 7.60
N VAL A 58 1.07 -10.22 7.89
CA VAL A 58 1.74 -11.50 8.07
C VAL A 58 2.34 -11.97 6.73
N GLU A 59 1.56 -11.91 5.64
CA GLU A 59 2.06 -12.28 4.32
C GLU A 59 3.16 -11.35 3.81
N ARG A 60 3.02 -10.04 4.05
CA ARG A 60 4.08 -9.08 3.71
C ARG A 60 5.38 -9.40 4.43
N LYS A 61 5.31 -9.81 5.70
CA LYS A 61 6.48 -10.24 6.47
C LYS A 61 7.08 -11.54 5.91
N LYS A 62 6.26 -12.53 5.55
CA LYS A 62 6.72 -13.78 4.91
C LYS A 62 7.43 -13.49 3.58
N GLN A 63 6.82 -12.67 2.72
CA GLN A 63 7.40 -12.28 1.43
C GLN A 63 8.70 -11.49 1.61
N GLY A 64 8.74 -10.56 2.58
CA GLY A 64 9.95 -9.80 2.91
C GLY A 64 11.12 -10.70 3.32
N LYS A 65 10.87 -11.68 4.20
CA LYS A 65 11.87 -12.68 4.59
C LYS A 65 12.32 -13.54 3.41
N LYS A 66 11.39 -13.96 2.53
CA LYS A 66 11.71 -14.75 1.33
C LYS A 66 12.60 -13.97 0.37
N ASN A 67 12.26 -12.71 0.10
CA ASN A 67 13.05 -11.83 -0.75
C ASN A 67 14.43 -11.55 -0.15
N SER A 68 14.51 -11.33 1.16
CA SER A 68 15.78 -11.15 1.87
C SER A 68 16.74 -12.32 1.69
N LYS A 69 16.24 -13.56 1.82
CA LYS A 69 17.02 -14.76 1.52
C LYS A 69 17.45 -14.82 0.05
N LYS A 70 16.50 -14.56 -0.87
CA LYS A 70 16.75 -14.63 -2.32
C LYS A 70 17.84 -13.65 -2.79
N TYR A 71 17.84 -12.43 -2.25
CA TYR A 71 18.74 -11.36 -2.68
C TYR A 71 19.92 -11.13 -1.74
N ASN A 72 20.06 -11.93 -0.68
CA ASN A 72 21.08 -11.79 0.36
C ASN A 72 21.12 -10.39 1.00
N ILE A 73 19.94 -9.80 1.26
CA ILE A 73 19.78 -8.49 1.90
C ILE A 73 19.04 -8.67 3.22
N PRO A 74 19.55 -8.24 4.38
CA PRO A 74 18.88 -8.40 5.67
C PRO A 74 17.46 -7.78 5.69
N TYR A 75 16.47 -8.55 6.19
CA TYR A 75 15.12 -8.04 6.41
C TYR A 75 14.95 -7.57 7.86
N ASN A 76 15.13 -6.27 8.09
CA ASN A 76 14.93 -5.65 9.39
C ASN A 76 14.05 -4.38 9.27
N PRO A 77 12.72 -4.53 9.06
CA PRO A 77 11.83 -3.38 8.90
C PRO A 77 11.71 -2.59 10.20
N SER A 78 11.80 -1.26 10.11
CA SER A 78 11.59 -0.38 11.25
C SER A 78 10.12 -0.39 11.73
N LYS A 79 9.86 0.19 12.91
CA LYS A 79 8.48 0.43 13.37
C LYS A 79 7.72 1.33 12.40
N GLU A 80 8.40 2.31 11.80
CA GLU A 80 7.87 3.22 10.80
C GLU A 80 7.49 2.48 9.51
N ASP A 81 8.32 1.55 9.05
CA ASP A 81 8.03 0.75 7.85
C ASP A 81 6.82 -0.17 8.05
N ASN A 82 6.71 -0.80 9.23
CA ASN A 82 5.57 -1.63 9.58
C ASN A 82 4.28 -0.80 9.65
N LYS A 83 4.35 0.39 10.27
CA LYS A 83 3.22 1.32 10.33
C LYS A 83 2.82 1.80 8.94
N PHE A 84 3.78 2.15 8.09
CA PHE A 84 3.52 2.56 6.71
C PHE A 84 2.87 1.45 5.90
N THR A 85 3.33 0.21 6.07
CA THR A 85 2.74 -0.97 5.40
C THR A 85 1.30 -1.20 5.84
N TYR A 86 1.04 -1.10 7.15
CA TYR A 86 -0.31 -1.20 7.70
C TYR A 86 -1.25 -0.08 7.21
N ASP A 87 -0.80 1.18 7.26
CA ASP A 87 -1.57 2.33 6.77
C ASP A 87 -1.84 2.21 5.26
N THR A 88 -0.89 1.66 4.51
CA THR A 88 -1.06 1.36 3.09
C THR A 88 -2.14 0.32 2.87
N CYS A 89 -2.13 -0.79 3.64
CA CYS A 89 -3.21 -1.78 3.59
C CYS A 89 -4.58 -1.14 3.83
N LYS A 90 -4.71 -0.34 4.89
CA LYS A 90 -5.98 0.33 5.19
C LYS A 90 -6.43 1.26 4.07
N LYS A 91 -5.49 1.99 3.48
CA LYS A 91 -5.77 2.88 2.36
C LYS A 91 -6.20 2.13 1.10
N THR A 92 -5.64 0.95 0.85
CA THR A 92 -5.94 0.13 -0.33
C THR A 92 -7.21 -0.70 -0.18
N PHE A 93 -7.49 -1.22 1.01
CA PHE A 93 -8.52 -2.24 1.22
C PHE A 93 -9.65 -1.84 2.14
N CYS A 94 -9.46 -0.85 3.02
CA CYS A 94 -10.49 -0.42 3.99
C CYS A 94 -11.15 0.91 3.61
N ASN A 95 -10.93 1.36 2.38
CA ASN A 95 -11.47 2.60 1.83
C ASN A 95 -12.38 2.26 0.65
N GLU A 96 -13.66 1.98 0.92
CA GLU A 96 -14.65 1.48 -0.05
C GLU A 96 -14.66 2.24 -1.39
N LYS A 97 -14.51 3.57 -1.33
CA LYS A 97 -14.57 4.44 -2.50
C LYS A 97 -13.21 4.80 -3.10
N CYS A 98 -12.12 4.31 -2.51
CA CYS A 98 -10.77 4.64 -2.91
C CYS A 98 -10.48 6.16 -2.95
N GLU A 99 -11.23 6.95 -2.18
CA GLU A 99 -11.09 8.39 -2.12
C GLU A 99 -9.72 8.79 -1.56
N GLY A 100 -9.13 9.87 -2.07
CA GLY A 100 -7.85 10.37 -1.55
C GLY A 100 -6.64 9.47 -1.84
N TYR A 101 -6.73 8.57 -2.83
CA TYR A 101 -5.59 7.83 -3.39
C TYR A 101 -4.67 8.73 -4.26
N ASP A 102 -4.39 9.95 -3.81
CA ASP A 102 -3.49 10.94 -4.44
C ASP A 102 -2.00 10.67 -4.08
N LEU A 103 -1.54 9.44 -4.33
CA LEU A 103 -0.12 9.08 -4.12
C LEU A 103 0.79 9.64 -5.23
N LEU A 104 0.24 9.96 -6.41
CA LEU A 104 1.00 10.35 -7.60
C LEU A 104 0.50 11.65 -8.28
N GLY A 105 -0.58 12.28 -7.82
CA GLY A 105 -1.14 13.52 -8.39
C GLY A 105 -2.64 13.42 -8.71
N LYS A 106 -3.30 14.57 -8.91
CA LYS A 106 -4.75 14.66 -9.22
C LYS A 106 -5.16 13.84 -10.45
N ASN A 107 -4.30 13.77 -11.47
CA ASN A 107 -4.58 13.01 -12.70
C ASN A 107 -4.66 11.49 -12.44
N PHE A 108 -3.85 11.00 -11.49
CA PHE A 108 -3.86 9.59 -11.10
C PHE A 108 -5.17 9.22 -10.38
N GLU A 109 -5.75 10.12 -9.58
CA GLU A 109 -7.03 9.86 -8.91
C GLU A 109 -8.18 9.72 -9.92
N LEU A 110 -8.20 10.57 -10.97
CA LEU A 110 -9.19 10.49 -12.04
C LEU A 110 -9.07 9.19 -12.84
N GLU A 111 -7.85 8.80 -13.22
CA GLU A 111 -7.60 7.52 -13.90
C GLU A 111 -7.93 6.32 -13.02
N LEU A 112 -7.63 6.40 -11.73
CA LEU A 112 -7.98 5.37 -10.77
C LEU A 112 -9.49 5.18 -10.74
N LYS A 113 -10.27 6.24 -10.57
CA LYS A 113 -11.75 6.19 -10.56
C LYS A 113 -12.34 5.57 -11.82
N LYS A 114 -11.80 5.91 -13.01
CA LYS A 114 -12.24 5.31 -14.29
C LYS A 114 -12.00 3.81 -14.37
N ASN A 115 -10.99 3.31 -13.65
CA ASN A 115 -10.59 1.91 -13.65
C ASN A 115 -11.11 1.13 -12.43
N LEU A 116 -12.02 1.70 -11.63
CA LEU A 116 -12.65 1.01 -10.50
C LEU A 116 -14.01 0.45 -10.91
N ASN A 117 -14.27 -0.79 -10.51
CA ASN A 117 -15.57 -1.42 -10.52
C ASN A 117 -15.93 -1.78 -9.08
N ASN A 118 -16.96 -1.14 -8.51
CA ASN A 118 -17.44 -1.36 -7.14
C ASN A 118 -16.32 -1.31 -6.07
N GLY A 119 -15.42 -0.33 -6.17
CA GLY A 119 -14.31 -0.15 -5.23
C GLY A 119 -13.09 -1.04 -5.47
N PHE A 120 -13.09 -1.89 -6.51
CA PHE A 120 -11.94 -2.72 -6.90
C PHE A 120 -11.44 -2.33 -8.27
N LYS A 121 -10.11 -2.29 -8.46
CA LYS A 121 -9.52 -2.05 -9.79
C LYS A 121 -9.98 -3.13 -10.77
N ASN A 122 -10.28 -2.74 -12.01
CA ASN A 122 -10.72 -3.63 -13.09
C ASN A 122 -9.75 -4.79 -13.41
N THR A 123 -8.49 -4.70 -12.98
CA THR A 123 -7.51 -5.78 -13.12
C THR A 123 -7.74 -6.94 -12.16
N TYR A 124 -8.55 -6.76 -11.10
CA TYR A 124 -8.95 -7.86 -10.23
C TYR A 124 -9.98 -8.75 -10.93
N SER A 125 -9.67 -10.04 -11.02
CA SER A 125 -10.65 -11.08 -11.37
C SER A 125 -11.75 -11.19 -10.30
N LYS A 126 -12.94 -11.64 -10.70
CA LYS A 126 -14.07 -11.90 -9.77
C LYS A 126 -13.65 -12.75 -8.58
N LYS A 127 -12.89 -13.82 -8.83
CA LYS A 127 -12.37 -14.72 -7.80
C LYS A 127 -11.43 -14.02 -6.81
N GLN A 128 -10.58 -13.10 -7.28
CA GLN A 128 -9.74 -12.30 -6.37
C GLN A 128 -10.57 -11.35 -5.51
N ILE A 129 -11.59 -10.72 -6.08
CA ILE A 129 -12.50 -9.82 -5.34
C ILE A 129 -13.24 -10.60 -4.26
N GLU A 130 -13.79 -11.76 -4.59
CA GLU A 130 -14.47 -12.65 -3.63
C GLU A 130 -13.55 -13.06 -2.47
N MET A 131 -12.31 -13.47 -2.79
CA MET A 131 -11.33 -13.85 -1.77
C MET A 131 -10.92 -12.67 -0.88
N LEU A 132 -10.71 -11.48 -1.47
CA LEU A 132 -10.41 -10.27 -0.72
C LEU A 132 -11.56 -9.92 0.23
N LYS A 133 -12.80 -9.93 -0.26
CA LYS A 133 -14.00 -9.69 0.55
C LYS A 133 -14.15 -10.71 1.67
N LYS A 134 -13.94 -12.01 1.37
CA LYS A 134 -13.97 -13.09 2.36
C LYS A 134 -12.95 -12.89 3.47
N LYS A 135 -11.76 -12.38 3.14
CA LYS A 135 -10.72 -12.05 4.11
C LYS A 135 -11.02 -10.76 4.90
N GLY A 136 -11.97 -9.93 4.46
CA GLY A 136 -12.42 -8.73 5.16
C GLY A 136 -12.13 -7.41 4.45
N ALA A 137 -11.57 -7.44 3.23
CA ALA A 137 -11.33 -6.23 2.45
C ALA A 137 -12.65 -5.63 1.93
N LEU A 138 -12.74 -4.30 1.96
CA LEU A 138 -13.88 -3.52 1.48
C LEU A 138 -13.64 -3.00 0.06
N SER A 139 -12.38 -2.79 -0.32
CA SER A 139 -11.97 -2.29 -1.63
C SER A 139 -10.66 -2.94 -2.11
N GLY A 140 -10.24 -2.59 -3.32
CA GLY A 140 -8.97 -2.99 -3.92
C GLY A 140 -8.46 -1.87 -4.81
N CYS A 141 -8.13 -0.73 -4.18
CA CYS A 141 -7.91 0.53 -4.89
C CYS A 141 -6.75 0.51 -5.88
N VAL A 142 -5.76 -0.33 -5.63
CA VAL A 142 -4.64 -0.56 -6.54
C VAL A 142 -4.39 -2.04 -6.68
N ASP A 143 -3.75 -2.40 -7.78
CA ASP A 143 -3.29 -3.77 -8.00
C ASP A 143 -2.14 -4.09 -7.04
N VAL A 144 -2.31 -5.17 -6.26
CA VAL A 144 -1.28 -5.65 -5.34
C VAL A 144 -0.75 -7.03 -5.73
N THR A 145 -1.03 -7.54 -6.92
CA THR A 145 -0.69 -8.92 -7.34
C THR A 145 0.79 -9.28 -7.22
N GLY A 146 1.71 -8.30 -7.23
CA GLY A 146 3.15 -8.51 -6.95
C GLY A 146 3.58 -8.25 -5.50
N ILE A 147 2.68 -7.75 -4.65
CA ILE A 147 2.94 -7.25 -3.30
C ILE A 147 2.29 -8.17 -2.25
N TYR A 148 1.14 -8.76 -2.56
CA TYR A 148 0.35 -9.61 -1.68
C TYR A 148 -0.35 -10.71 -2.49
N ASN A 149 -0.18 -11.95 -2.07
CA ASN A 149 -0.84 -13.09 -2.68
C ASN A 149 -2.23 -13.26 -2.08
N VAL A 150 -3.29 -12.92 -2.83
CA VAL A 150 -4.69 -13.02 -2.38
C VAL A 150 -5.10 -14.46 -2.04
N PHE A 151 -4.45 -15.46 -2.64
CA PHE A 151 -4.80 -16.88 -2.50
C PHE A 151 -3.95 -17.63 -1.47
N HIS A 152 -3.17 -16.94 -0.65
CA HIS A 152 -2.44 -17.61 0.42
C HIS A 152 -3.41 -18.23 1.44
N LYS A 153 -2.98 -19.36 1.99
CA LYS A 153 -3.68 -20.09 3.05
C LYS A 153 -3.47 -19.42 4.40
#